data_AF-Q6LLC6-F1
#
_entry.id   AF-Q6LLC6-F1
#
_cell.length_a   1.000
_cell.length_b   1.000
_cell.length_c   1.000
_cell.angle_alpha   90.00
_cell.angle_beta   90.00
_cell.angle_gamma   90.00
#
_symmetry.space_group_name_H-M   'P 1'
#
loop_
_entity.id
_entity.type
_entity.pdbx_description
1 polymer ?
#
loop_
_entity_poly.entity_id
_entity_poly.type
_entity_poly.pdbx_seq_one_letter_code
_entity_poly.pdbx_strand_id
1 'polypeptide(L)'
;MYNININNSPFEKKFKRDIKKLRTSRPTEQDKHLFLDLVNTYMLTSNHFNLFEKIISYRFDEITAMLPITTRKGNLYTTFTCIAAQSINGVTPLPTLPSLFFLIEKTAILFFDDILSCWAECRVYQLTEKAERDFLAHDTGHSYTYEYSEESDGYGYEVVDNIKDDHRLFSTCYLNIPMRLSLANVLINLETFVKQQHWYEMLYYLDVSANGEHFIMYQKQQGGYSPLLLSSALIQRWGQHNNWLTFEHFFQTENWTLTLSNEKIQTLEKSGVFSNALISKINTTSIERFDYSLLKTIKQKNAVCEIIRMAISGPQIKLNYILYLTLKYLTVKLADIGLEVAYTIVEQPSILNFYCSVNDDSIKTLPYVSLCEQKVEGTDLTTYQGLVFTRPMSQVFKLCSFRDYNKRIIRMRKQKKTSTRA
;
A
#
# COMPACT_ATOMS: atom_id res chain seq x y z
N MET A 1 -13.54 -6.78 -40.87
CA MET A 1 -13.14 -5.56 -41.59
C MET A 1 -13.97 -4.38 -41.08
N TYR A 2 -13.40 -3.58 -40.18
CA TYR A 2 -13.56 -2.12 -40.12
C TYR A 2 -12.29 -1.61 -39.45
N ASN A 3 -11.24 -1.53 -40.26
CA ASN A 3 -9.97 -0.93 -39.89
C ASN A 3 -10.15 0.58 -40.04
N ILE A 4 -10.81 1.23 -39.08
CA ILE A 4 -10.78 2.68 -39.01
C ILE A 4 -9.38 3.01 -38.49
N ASN A 5 -8.51 3.38 -39.42
CA ASN A 5 -7.21 3.94 -39.11
C ASN A 5 -7.44 5.33 -38.48
N ILE A 6 -7.68 5.37 -37.16
CA ILE A 6 -7.93 6.58 -36.36
C ILE A 6 -6.65 7.41 -36.17
N ASN A 7 -5.52 7.02 -36.77
CA ASN A 7 -4.30 7.81 -36.82
C ASN A 7 -4.49 9.07 -37.69
N ASN A 8 -5.24 10.09 -37.24
CA ASN A 8 -5.26 11.48 -37.74
C ASN A 8 -6.48 12.33 -37.29
N SER A 9 -7.10 12.06 -36.14
CA SER A 9 -8.17 12.96 -35.67
C SER A 9 -7.63 14.40 -35.46
N PRO A 10 -8.41 15.46 -35.75
CA PRO A 10 -8.01 16.85 -35.48
C PRO A 10 -7.59 17.06 -34.02
N PHE A 11 -8.23 16.32 -33.11
CA PHE A 11 -7.91 16.29 -31.70
C PHE A 11 -6.50 15.73 -31.44
N GLU A 12 -6.14 14.58 -32.01
CA GLU A 12 -4.79 14.01 -31.86
C GLU A 12 -3.71 14.93 -32.42
N LYS A 13 -3.96 15.62 -33.55
CA LYS A 13 -3.02 16.58 -34.12
C LYS A 13 -2.81 17.77 -33.20
N LYS A 14 -3.90 18.31 -32.63
CA LYS A 14 -3.84 19.40 -31.63
C LYS A 14 -3.06 18.95 -30.40
N PHE A 15 -3.42 17.80 -29.84
CA PHE A 15 -2.77 17.22 -28.66
C PHE A 15 -1.27 16.98 -28.86
N LYS A 16 -0.86 16.39 -30.00
CA LYS A 16 0.56 16.23 -30.36
C LYS A 16 1.31 17.55 -30.41
N ARG A 17 0.68 18.60 -30.95
CA ARG A 17 1.26 19.94 -31.01
C ARG A 17 1.40 20.55 -29.63
N ASP A 18 0.39 20.39 -28.78
CA ASP A 18 0.36 21.00 -27.45
C ASP A 18 1.37 20.33 -26.51
N ILE A 19 1.50 19.00 -26.52
CA ILE A 19 2.59 18.30 -25.80
C ILE A 19 3.98 18.74 -26.29
N LYS A 20 4.18 18.85 -27.61
CA LYS A 20 5.49 19.27 -28.16
C LYS A 20 5.88 20.67 -27.70
N LYS A 21 4.92 21.57 -27.47
CA LYS A 21 5.17 22.93 -26.96
C LYS A 21 5.61 22.95 -25.50
N LEU A 22 5.14 22.00 -24.69
CA LEU A 22 5.47 21.91 -23.27
C LEU A 22 6.89 21.40 -23.00
N ARG A 23 7.53 20.74 -23.97
CA ARG A 23 8.84 20.10 -23.79
C ARG A 23 9.97 21.13 -23.72
N THR A 24 10.16 21.71 -22.54
CA THR A 24 11.33 22.49 -22.14
C THR A 24 12.37 21.59 -21.47
N SER A 25 13.63 22.02 -21.39
CA SER A 25 14.70 21.23 -20.77
C SER A 25 14.58 21.10 -19.23
N ARG A 26 13.76 21.95 -18.60
CA ARG A 26 13.41 21.90 -17.18
C ARG A 26 11.93 22.26 -17.02
N PRO A 27 11.04 21.27 -16.81
CA PRO A 27 9.62 21.53 -16.66
C PRO A 27 9.32 22.21 -15.33
N THR A 28 8.43 23.20 -15.38
CA THR A 28 7.84 23.80 -14.19
C THR A 28 6.69 22.94 -13.65
N GLU A 29 6.26 23.16 -12.40
CA GLU A 29 5.06 22.48 -11.86
C GLU A 29 3.81 22.80 -12.68
N GLN A 30 3.74 24.00 -13.27
CA GLN A 30 2.67 24.36 -14.19
C GLN A 30 2.71 23.53 -15.48
N ASP A 31 3.91 23.28 -16.04
CA ASP A 31 4.06 22.43 -17.23
C ASP A 31 3.63 21.00 -16.93
N LYS A 32 3.99 20.47 -15.76
CA LYS A 32 3.57 19.14 -15.29
C LYS A 32 2.05 19.06 -15.19
N HIS A 33 1.42 20.02 -14.54
CA HIS A 33 -0.03 20.09 -14.41
C HIS A 33 -0.74 20.13 -15.77
N LEU A 34 -0.29 21.00 -16.68
CA LEU A 34 -0.84 21.10 -18.04
C LEU A 34 -0.67 19.77 -18.81
N PHE A 35 0.45 19.08 -18.64
CA PHE A 35 0.65 17.78 -19.26
C PHE A 35 -0.31 16.71 -18.70
N LEU A 36 -0.51 16.65 -17.37
CA LEU A 36 -1.46 15.72 -16.75
C LEU A 36 -2.90 16.00 -17.22
N ASP A 37 -3.30 17.28 -17.29
CA ASP A 37 -4.60 17.69 -17.83
C ASP A 37 -4.80 17.24 -19.28
N LEU A 38 -3.79 17.47 -20.12
CA LEU A 38 -3.79 17.01 -21.49
C LEU A 38 -3.99 15.49 -21.53
N VAL A 39 -3.14 14.71 -20.85
CA VAL A 39 -3.22 13.24 -20.87
C VAL A 39 -4.58 12.76 -20.38
N ASN A 40 -5.14 13.37 -19.34
CA ASN A 40 -6.47 13.05 -18.83
C ASN A 40 -7.57 13.35 -19.85
N THR A 41 -7.52 14.52 -20.48
CA THR A 41 -8.45 14.91 -21.55
C THR A 41 -8.36 13.93 -22.73
N TYR A 42 -7.15 13.50 -23.11
CA TYR A 42 -6.97 12.48 -24.14
C TYR A 42 -7.60 11.15 -23.75
N MET A 43 -7.40 10.66 -22.52
CA MET A 43 -8.01 9.42 -22.04
C MET A 43 -9.54 9.46 -22.16
N LEU A 44 -10.16 10.56 -21.70
CA LEU A 44 -11.60 10.74 -21.70
C LEU A 44 -12.18 10.84 -23.12
N THR A 45 -11.57 11.66 -23.98
CA THR A 45 -12.08 11.92 -25.34
C THR A 45 -11.85 10.77 -26.32
N SER A 46 -10.79 9.98 -26.12
CA SER A 46 -10.43 8.89 -27.01
C SER A 46 -10.77 7.49 -26.45
N ASN A 47 -11.35 7.42 -25.25
CA ASN A 47 -11.69 6.17 -24.54
C ASN A 47 -10.46 5.26 -24.28
N HIS A 48 -9.27 5.85 -24.09
CA HIS A 48 -8.02 5.14 -23.82
C HIS A 48 -7.65 5.15 -22.33
N PHE A 49 -8.57 4.73 -21.46
CA PHE A 49 -8.35 4.73 -20.00
C PHE A 49 -7.19 3.84 -19.54
N ASN A 50 -6.79 2.86 -20.35
CA ASN A 50 -5.69 1.93 -20.09
C ASN A 50 -4.39 2.29 -20.82
N LEU A 51 -4.18 3.56 -21.21
CA LEU A 51 -2.97 3.93 -21.97
C LEU A 51 -1.68 3.63 -21.19
N PHE A 52 -1.65 3.90 -19.88
CA PHE A 52 -0.46 3.67 -19.06
C PHE A 52 -0.17 2.18 -18.97
N GLU A 53 -1.19 1.38 -18.67
CA GLU A 53 -1.09 -0.08 -18.63
C GLU A 53 -0.54 -0.64 -19.95
N LYS A 54 -1.04 -0.18 -21.10
CA LYS A 54 -0.54 -0.62 -22.41
C LYS A 54 0.92 -0.26 -22.65
N ILE A 55 1.35 0.95 -22.30
CA ILE A 55 2.75 1.37 -22.41
C ILE A 55 3.62 0.50 -21.50
N ILE A 56 3.20 0.34 -20.26
CA ILE A 56 3.94 -0.40 -19.23
C ILE A 56 4.04 -1.89 -19.59
N SER A 57 2.94 -2.55 -19.98
CA SER A 57 2.99 -3.96 -20.38
C SER A 57 3.92 -4.17 -21.58
N TYR A 58 3.83 -3.30 -22.60
CA TYR A 58 4.71 -3.39 -23.77
C TYR A 58 6.18 -3.24 -23.38
N ARG A 59 6.52 -2.24 -22.54
CA ARG A 59 7.89 -2.03 -22.08
C ARG A 59 8.37 -3.13 -21.16
N PHE A 60 7.52 -3.62 -20.28
CA PHE A 60 7.85 -4.71 -19.39
C PHE A 60 8.28 -5.94 -20.19
N ASP A 61 7.58 -6.29 -21.26
CA ASP A 61 7.95 -7.40 -22.14
C ASP A 61 9.30 -7.17 -22.85
N GLU A 62 9.53 -5.96 -23.38
CA GLU A 62 10.81 -5.61 -24.02
C GLU A 62 11.99 -5.66 -23.03
N ILE A 63 11.83 -5.07 -21.84
CA ILE A 63 12.85 -5.08 -20.79
C ILE A 63 13.14 -6.51 -20.35
N THR A 64 12.10 -7.29 -20.07
CA THR A 64 12.23 -8.69 -19.62
C THR A 64 12.92 -9.57 -20.65
N ALA A 65 12.69 -9.32 -21.95
CA ALA A 65 13.38 -10.02 -23.03
C ALA A 65 14.88 -9.71 -23.08
N MET A 66 15.31 -8.50 -22.66
CA MET A 66 16.72 -8.10 -22.60
C MET A 66 17.44 -8.61 -21.34
N LEU A 67 16.69 -8.90 -20.26
CA LEU A 67 17.26 -9.33 -18.99
C LEU A 67 17.51 -10.85 -18.94
N PRO A 68 18.67 -11.29 -18.43
CA PRO A 68 18.91 -12.68 -18.07
C PRO A 68 17.81 -13.21 -17.15
N ILE A 69 17.41 -14.48 -17.32
CA ILE A 69 16.33 -15.11 -16.52
C ILE A 69 16.58 -14.96 -15.01
N THR A 70 17.84 -15.06 -14.59
CA THR A 70 18.27 -14.94 -13.19
C THR A 70 18.06 -13.53 -12.60
N THR A 71 17.93 -12.51 -13.45
CA THR A 71 17.78 -11.09 -13.06
C THR A 71 16.36 -10.55 -13.24
N ARG A 72 15.40 -11.38 -13.66
CA ARG A 72 13.99 -11.01 -13.84
C ARG A 72 13.22 -10.89 -12.51
N LYS A 73 13.92 -10.67 -11.40
CA LYS A 73 13.36 -10.57 -10.06
C LYS A 73 13.28 -9.10 -9.66
N GLY A 74 12.17 -8.71 -9.04
CA GLY A 74 11.96 -7.35 -8.55
C GLY A 74 10.56 -6.84 -8.83
N ASN A 75 10.25 -5.67 -8.27
CA ASN A 75 9.00 -4.96 -8.54
C ASN A 75 9.10 -4.13 -9.83
N LEU A 76 7.99 -3.53 -10.26
CA LEU A 76 7.91 -2.68 -11.44
C LEU A 76 8.92 -1.55 -11.39
N TYR A 77 9.12 -0.93 -10.22
CA TYR A 77 10.11 0.14 -10.08
C TYR A 77 11.51 -0.33 -10.48
N THR A 78 12.01 -1.39 -9.84
CA THR A 78 13.34 -1.95 -10.14
C THR A 78 13.48 -2.38 -11.59
N THR A 79 12.40 -2.90 -12.20
CA THR A 79 12.37 -3.27 -13.61
C THR A 79 12.51 -2.05 -14.53
N PHE A 80 11.77 -0.98 -14.26
CA PHE A 80 11.72 0.22 -15.10
C PHE A 80 12.89 1.20 -14.87
N THR A 81 13.61 1.08 -13.75
CA THR A 81 14.78 1.93 -13.45
C THR A 81 16.12 1.27 -13.76
N CYS A 82 16.14 0.00 -14.20
CA CYS A 82 17.38 -0.69 -14.55
C CYS A 82 18.05 -0.10 -15.80
N ILE A 83 19.34 -0.40 -16.00
CA ILE A 83 20.14 0.12 -17.14
C ILE A 83 19.52 -0.27 -18.49
N ALA A 84 19.01 -1.50 -18.61
CA ALA A 84 18.35 -1.97 -19.84
C ALA A 84 17.11 -1.12 -20.14
N ALA A 85 16.26 -0.87 -19.14
CA ALA A 85 15.07 -0.04 -19.28
C ALA A 85 15.42 1.42 -19.67
N GLN A 86 16.43 2.01 -19.03
CA GLN A 86 16.90 3.37 -19.36
C GLN A 86 17.37 3.51 -20.82
N SER A 87 17.86 2.42 -21.43
CA SER A 87 18.32 2.44 -22.83
C SER A 87 17.18 2.49 -23.86
N ILE A 88 15.96 2.12 -23.48
CA ILE A 88 14.81 2.00 -24.40
C ILE A 88 13.62 2.89 -24.06
N ASN A 89 13.32 3.09 -22.77
CA ASN A 89 12.17 3.87 -22.32
C ASN A 89 12.29 5.31 -22.81
N GLY A 90 11.28 5.78 -23.55
CA GLY A 90 11.31 7.11 -24.17
C GLY A 90 12.41 7.32 -25.22
N VAL A 91 13.12 6.26 -25.65
CA VAL A 91 14.17 6.33 -26.67
C VAL A 91 13.71 5.61 -27.93
N THR A 92 13.32 4.34 -27.81
CA THR A 92 12.89 3.49 -28.93
C THR A 92 11.38 3.63 -29.15
N PRO A 93 10.87 3.70 -30.40
CA PRO A 93 9.44 3.79 -30.67
C PRO A 93 8.64 2.57 -30.17
N LEU A 94 7.32 2.76 -30.02
CA LEU A 94 6.35 1.70 -29.69
C LEU A 94 5.55 1.31 -30.97
N PRO A 95 6.06 0.44 -31.85
CA PRO A 95 5.52 0.23 -33.19
C PRO A 95 4.09 -0.35 -33.22
N THR A 96 3.71 -1.14 -32.22
CA THR A 96 2.37 -1.76 -32.12
C THR A 96 1.35 -0.88 -31.40
N LEU A 97 1.77 0.25 -30.84
CA LEU A 97 0.93 1.18 -30.10
C LEU A 97 0.78 2.50 -30.86
N PRO A 98 -0.26 3.31 -30.57
CA PRO A 98 -0.41 4.62 -31.20
C PRO A 98 0.85 5.46 -31.02
N SER A 99 1.31 6.14 -32.07
CA SER A 99 2.50 7.03 -32.04
C SER A 99 2.46 8.07 -30.91
N LEU A 100 1.25 8.38 -30.43
CA LEU A 100 1.06 9.30 -29.33
C LEU A 100 1.49 8.74 -27.98
N PHE A 101 1.37 7.43 -27.76
CA PHE A 101 1.76 6.78 -26.52
C PHE A 101 3.26 6.93 -26.29
N PHE A 102 4.05 6.83 -27.35
CA PHE A 102 5.49 7.10 -27.30
C PHE A 102 5.81 8.57 -26.98
N LEU A 103 5.01 9.51 -27.46
CA LEU A 103 5.17 10.93 -27.12
C LEU A 103 4.81 11.20 -25.65
N ILE A 104 3.78 10.53 -25.13
CA ILE A 104 3.40 10.57 -23.71
C ILE A 104 4.54 10.00 -22.87
N GLU A 105 5.05 8.81 -23.19
CA GLU A 105 6.18 8.18 -22.50
C GLU A 105 7.41 9.10 -22.46
N LYS A 106 7.80 9.67 -23.61
CA LYS A 106 8.91 10.62 -23.70
C LYS A 106 8.75 11.85 -22.80
N THR A 107 7.52 12.34 -22.69
CA THR A 107 7.23 13.54 -21.90
C THR A 107 7.13 13.19 -20.42
N ALA A 108 6.57 12.03 -20.09
CA ALA A 108 6.53 11.49 -18.74
C ALA A 108 7.93 11.35 -18.15
N ILE A 109 8.88 10.75 -18.88
CA ILE A 109 10.27 10.61 -18.43
C ILE A 109 10.94 11.97 -18.23
N LEU A 110 10.68 12.94 -19.12
CA LEU A 110 11.24 14.29 -18.97
C LEU A 110 10.70 15.03 -17.74
N PHE A 111 9.45 14.77 -17.36
CA PHE A 111 8.71 15.55 -16.36
C PHE A 111 8.70 14.89 -14.98
N PHE A 112 8.74 13.56 -14.91
CA PHE A 112 8.53 12.77 -13.70
C PHE A 112 9.58 11.67 -13.55
N ASP A 113 10.69 11.76 -14.29
CA ASP A 113 11.81 10.80 -14.37
C ASP A 113 11.45 9.44 -15.01
N ASP A 114 10.24 8.93 -14.80
CA ASP A 114 9.77 7.69 -15.39
C ASP A 114 8.25 7.66 -15.63
N ILE A 115 7.80 6.65 -16.38
CA ILE A 115 6.39 6.48 -16.76
C ILE A 115 5.49 6.02 -15.60
N LEU A 116 6.03 5.28 -14.63
CA LEU A 116 5.28 4.81 -13.46
C LEU A 116 4.98 5.98 -12.51
N SER A 117 5.99 6.82 -12.25
CA SER A 117 5.85 8.07 -11.49
C SER A 117 4.83 9.00 -12.14
N CYS A 118 4.89 9.19 -13.46
CA CYS A 118 3.88 9.93 -14.20
C CYS A 118 2.47 9.32 -14.09
N TRP A 119 2.34 7.99 -14.11
CA TRP A 119 1.05 7.33 -13.96
C TRP A 119 0.45 7.60 -12.57
N ALA A 120 1.27 7.51 -11.52
CA ALA A 120 0.86 7.82 -10.15
C ALA A 120 0.39 9.28 -10.02
N GLU A 121 1.15 10.25 -10.55
CA GLU A 121 0.74 11.67 -10.53
C GLU A 121 -0.53 11.92 -11.35
N CYS A 122 -0.71 11.22 -12.47
CA CYS A 122 -1.95 11.30 -13.24
C CYS A 122 -3.16 10.76 -12.44
N ARG A 123 -2.97 9.71 -11.63
CA ARG A 123 -4.02 9.22 -10.72
C ARG A 123 -4.34 10.22 -9.61
N VAL A 124 -3.33 10.87 -9.02
CA VAL A 124 -3.52 11.93 -8.03
C VAL A 124 -4.26 13.12 -8.65
N TYR A 125 -3.90 13.53 -9.86
CA TYR A 125 -4.60 14.58 -10.62
C TYR A 125 -6.08 14.24 -10.83
N GLN A 126 -6.38 13.04 -11.34
CA GLN A 126 -7.76 12.56 -11.55
C GLN A 126 -8.59 12.54 -10.27
N LEU A 127 -7.96 12.15 -9.15
CA LEU A 127 -8.61 12.10 -7.84
C LEU A 127 -8.88 13.50 -7.31
N THR A 128 -7.93 14.42 -7.47
CA THR A 128 -8.06 15.83 -7.07
C THR A 128 -9.21 16.50 -7.83
N GLU A 129 -9.22 16.37 -9.15
CA GLU A 129 -10.30 16.83 -10.02
C GLU A 129 -11.67 16.29 -9.60
N LYS A 130 -11.74 15.01 -9.19
CA LYS A 130 -12.97 14.40 -8.70
C LYS A 130 -13.39 14.98 -7.35
N ALA A 131 -12.45 15.12 -6.41
CA ALA A 131 -12.70 15.68 -5.09
C ALA A 131 -13.20 17.13 -5.19
N GLU A 132 -12.59 17.94 -6.06
CA GLU A 132 -13.01 19.32 -6.33
C GLU A 132 -14.44 19.39 -6.86
N ARG A 133 -14.80 18.56 -7.85
CA ARG A 133 -16.18 18.50 -8.36
C ARG A 133 -17.17 18.06 -7.30
N ASP A 134 -16.85 17.00 -6.56
CA ASP A 134 -17.72 16.47 -5.49
C ASP A 134 -17.92 17.53 -4.38
N PHE A 135 -16.86 18.27 -4.05
CA PHE A 135 -16.90 19.34 -3.06
C PHE A 135 -17.70 20.55 -3.54
N LEU A 136 -17.46 21.05 -4.76
CA LEU A 136 -18.21 22.17 -5.34
C LEU A 136 -19.71 21.85 -5.49
N ALA A 137 -20.06 20.59 -5.74
CA ALA A 137 -21.44 20.13 -5.78
C ALA A 137 -22.10 20.04 -4.38
N HIS A 138 -21.33 20.12 -3.30
CA HIS A 138 -21.81 19.99 -1.92
C HIS A 138 -21.63 21.29 -1.09
N ASP A 139 -20.82 22.25 -1.55
CA ASP A 139 -20.49 23.46 -0.76
C ASP A 139 -21.53 24.59 -0.94
N THR A 140 -22.06 25.05 0.20
CA THR A 140 -22.87 26.26 0.38
C THR A 140 -22.07 27.44 0.95
N GLY A 141 -20.74 27.44 0.86
CA GLY A 141 -19.89 28.63 0.99
C GLY A 141 -19.10 28.75 2.29
N HIS A 142 -18.36 27.72 2.70
CA HIS A 142 -17.45 27.83 3.86
C HIS A 142 -15.98 27.68 3.45
N SER A 143 -15.16 28.67 3.83
CA SER A 143 -13.71 28.65 3.62
C SER A 143 -13.03 27.82 4.71
N TYR A 144 -12.24 26.83 4.31
CA TYR A 144 -11.59 25.91 5.22
C TYR A 144 -10.08 26.15 5.26
N THR A 145 -9.60 26.80 6.33
CA THR A 145 -8.18 26.89 6.68
C THR A 145 -7.86 25.93 7.81
N TYR A 146 -6.76 25.19 7.63
CA TYR A 146 -6.31 24.16 8.56
C TYR A 146 -5.58 24.76 9.76
N GLU A 147 -6.05 24.48 10.97
CA GLU A 147 -5.28 24.66 12.20
C GLU A 147 -5.08 23.31 12.90
N TYR A 148 -3.82 22.95 13.09
CA TYR A 148 -3.43 21.74 13.78
C TYR A 148 -3.50 21.95 15.30
N SER A 149 -4.35 21.21 16.01
CA SER A 149 -4.33 21.21 17.49
C SER A 149 -3.48 20.04 18.03
N GLU A 150 -2.74 20.29 19.11
CA GLU A 150 -1.82 19.31 19.74
C GLU A 150 -2.45 18.47 20.85
N GLU A 151 -3.76 18.54 21.06
CA GLU A 151 -4.40 17.87 22.19
C GLU A 151 -4.54 16.36 21.97
N SER A 152 -4.01 15.60 22.93
CA SER A 152 -3.99 14.13 22.99
C SER A 152 -5.40 13.49 22.94
N ASP A 153 -6.45 14.23 23.29
CA ASP A 153 -7.83 13.75 23.36
C ASP A 153 -8.57 13.85 22.02
N GLY A 154 -7.88 14.27 20.96
CA GLY A 154 -8.46 14.51 19.63
C GLY A 154 -8.52 13.31 18.69
N TYR A 155 -7.99 12.14 19.03
CA TYR A 155 -7.96 10.99 18.10
C TYR A 155 -9.24 10.16 18.15
N GLY A 156 -9.84 9.92 16.98
CA GLY A 156 -10.92 8.96 16.76
C GLY A 156 -10.41 7.75 15.98
N TYR A 157 -10.98 6.58 16.25
CA TYR A 157 -10.71 5.37 15.48
C TYR A 157 -11.94 4.47 15.43
N GLU A 158 -12.13 3.78 14.32
CA GLU A 158 -13.27 2.90 14.10
C GLU A 158 -12.98 1.87 12.98
N VAL A 159 -13.90 0.92 12.81
CA VAL A 159 -13.95 0.05 11.63
C VAL A 159 -15.20 0.45 10.86
N VAL A 160 -15.03 0.72 9.57
CA VAL A 160 -16.08 1.09 8.64
C VAL A 160 -16.27 -0.07 7.68
N ASP A 161 -17.47 -0.67 7.65
CA ASP A 161 -17.78 -1.89 6.91
C ASP A 161 -17.53 -1.78 5.40
N ASN A 162 -17.92 -0.65 4.79
CA ASN A 162 -17.59 -0.34 3.41
C ASN A 162 -17.29 1.15 3.23
N ILE A 163 -16.02 1.52 3.09
CA ILE A 163 -15.61 2.92 2.95
C ILE A 163 -16.14 3.60 1.68
N LYS A 164 -16.58 2.82 0.68
CA LYS A 164 -17.21 3.34 -0.53
C LYS A 164 -18.54 4.04 -0.23
N ASP A 165 -19.26 3.52 0.75
CA ASP A 165 -20.60 3.97 1.13
C ASP A 165 -20.56 5.05 2.22
N ASP A 166 -19.36 5.36 2.75
CA ASP A 166 -19.15 6.43 3.72
C ASP A 166 -19.07 7.79 3.01
N HIS A 167 -20.07 8.64 3.29
CA HIS A 167 -20.20 9.98 2.72
C HIS A 167 -19.59 11.08 3.58
N ARG A 168 -19.03 10.77 4.76
CA ARG A 168 -18.34 11.76 5.59
C ARG A 168 -17.13 12.30 4.85
N LEU A 169 -16.89 13.60 5.03
CA LEU A 169 -15.74 14.28 4.44
C LEU A 169 -14.57 14.24 5.40
N PHE A 170 -13.40 13.91 4.86
CA PHE A 170 -12.14 13.87 5.56
C PHE A 170 -11.11 14.74 4.84
N SER A 171 -10.35 15.48 5.62
CA SER A 171 -9.15 16.15 5.15
C SER A 171 -7.99 15.15 5.09
N THR A 172 -6.98 15.43 4.27
CA THR A 172 -5.73 14.68 4.21
C THR A 172 -4.54 15.63 4.32
N CYS A 173 -3.34 15.13 4.60
CA CYS A 173 -2.13 15.97 4.57
C CYS A 173 -1.61 16.27 3.15
N TYR A 174 -2.27 15.75 2.12
CA TYR A 174 -1.81 15.81 0.73
C TYR A 174 -2.66 16.72 -0.15
N LEU A 175 -3.91 16.98 0.24
CA LEU A 175 -4.81 17.88 -0.47
C LEU A 175 -5.54 18.79 0.51
N ASN A 176 -5.66 20.07 0.13
CA ASN A 176 -6.33 21.11 0.93
C ASN A 176 -7.86 21.11 0.79
N ILE A 177 -8.45 20.06 0.22
CA ILE A 177 -9.88 19.95 -0.05
C ILE A 177 -10.40 18.67 0.64
N PRO A 178 -11.43 18.77 1.50
CA PRO A 178 -12.05 17.60 2.10
C PRO A 178 -12.67 16.70 1.03
N MET A 179 -12.52 15.39 1.22
CA MET A 179 -13.04 14.39 0.29
C MET A 179 -13.69 13.23 1.03
N ARG A 180 -14.55 12.47 0.34
CA ARG A 180 -15.15 11.25 0.92
C ARG A 180 -14.07 10.26 1.35
N LEU A 181 -14.38 9.45 2.36
CA LEU A 181 -13.43 8.51 2.96
C LEU A 181 -12.74 7.60 1.92
N SER A 182 -13.50 7.08 0.94
CA SER A 182 -12.95 6.27 -0.15
C SER A 182 -11.89 7.00 -0.98
N LEU A 183 -12.11 8.27 -1.33
CA LEU A 183 -11.13 9.08 -2.06
C LEU A 183 -9.93 9.42 -1.18
N ALA A 184 -10.17 9.80 0.07
CA ALA A 184 -9.10 10.10 1.03
C ALA A 184 -8.17 8.91 1.22
N ASN A 185 -8.75 7.70 1.33
CA ASN A 185 -7.97 6.47 1.48
C ASN A 185 -7.13 6.16 0.23
N VAL A 186 -7.70 6.31 -0.97
CA VAL A 186 -6.96 6.12 -2.23
C VAL A 186 -5.80 7.11 -2.32
N LEU A 187 -6.02 8.38 -1.98
CA LEU A 187 -4.98 9.41 -2.00
C LEU A 187 -3.84 9.07 -1.04
N ILE A 188 -4.16 8.72 0.21
CA ILE A 188 -3.14 8.32 1.19
C ILE A 188 -2.34 7.12 0.65
N ASN A 189 -3.00 6.10 0.09
CA ASN A 189 -2.30 4.93 -0.46
C ASN A 189 -1.40 5.29 -1.66
N LEU A 190 -1.83 6.18 -2.55
CA LEU A 190 -1.02 6.68 -3.67
C LEU A 190 0.24 7.39 -3.15
N GLU A 191 0.09 8.28 -2.18
CA GLU A 191 1.21 9.04 -1.65
C GLU A 191 2.18 8.15 -0.84
N THR A 192 1.66 7.21 -0.05
CA THR A 192 2.50 6.40 0.84
C THR A 192 3.09 5.17 0.17
N PHE A 193 2.28 4.33 -0.48
CA PHE A 193 2.77 3.06 -1.03
C PHE A 193 3.31 3.22 -2.43
N VAL A 194 2.60 3.96 -3.28
CA VAL A 194 2.98 4.08 -4.70
C VAL A 194 4.15 5.04 -4.84
N LYS A 195 4.01 6.29 -4.37
CA LYS A 195 5.02 7.34 -4.59
C LYS A 195 6.22 7.20 -3.65
N GLN A 196 6.00 7.07 -2.34
CA GLN A 196 7.10 7.01 -1.37
C GLN A 196 7.80 5.63 -1.28
N GLN A 197 7.06 4.53 -1.43
CA GLN A 197 7.63 3.17 -1.35
C GLN A 197 7.84 2.52 -2.72
N HIS A 198 7.54 3.22 -3.81
CA HIS A 198 7.72 2.76 -5.19
C HIS A 198 6.99 1.44 -5.51
N TRP A 199 5.86 1.17 -4.83
CA TRP A 199 5.06 -0.02 -5.08
C TRP A 199 4.02 0.22 -6.20
N TYR A 200 4.52 0.41 -7.42
CA TYR A 200 3.71 0.80 -8.57
C TYR A 200 2.72 -0.28 -9.04
N GLU A 201 2.90 -1.55 -8.65
CA GLU A 201 1.93 -2.63 -8.89
C GLU A 201 0.55 -2.30 -8.32
N MET A 202 0.49 -1.51 -7.25
CA MET A 202 -0.79 -1.09 -6.65
C MET A 202 -1.63 -0.24 -7.60
N LEU A 203 -1.04 0.41 -8.61
CA LEU A 203 -1.77 1.22 -9.59
C LEU A 203 -2.80 0.41 -10.40
N TYR A 204 -2.56 -0.90 -10.58
CA TYR A 204 -3.50 -1.83 -11.20
C TYR A 204 -4.70 -2.18 -10.30
N TYR A 205 -4.58 -1.95 -8.99
CA TYR A 205 -5.54 -2.42 -7.98
C TYR A 205 -5.98 -1.30 -7.03
N LEU A 206 -6.01 -0.06 -7.52
CA LEU A 206 -6.41 1.10 -6.70
C LEU A 206 -7.86 1.01 -6.23
N ASP A 207 -8.73 0.35 -7.00
CA ASP A 207 -10.13 0.17 -6.63
C ASP A 207 -10.26 -0.51 -5.27
N VAL A 208 -9.40 -1.47 -4.94
CA VAL A 208 -9.36 -2.14 -3.63
C VAL A 208 -9.08 -1.15 -2.49
N SER A 209 -8.39 -0.04 -2.75
CA SER A 209 -8.21 1.03 -1.75
C SER A 209 -9.43 1.97 -1.66
N ALA A 210 -10.43 1.84 -2.54
CA ALA A 210 -11.63 2.67 -2.53
C ALA A 210 -12.86 1.97 -1.92
N ASN A 211 -12.76 0.69 -1.54
CA ASN A 211 -13.89 -0.12 -1.08
C ASN A 211 -13.49 -1.18 -0.06
N GLY A 212 -14.49 -1.74 0.63
CA GLY A 212 -14.31 -2.80 1.61
C GLY A 212 -14.27 -2.29 3.05
N GLU A 213 -14.06 -3.23 3.98
CA GLU A 213 -14.03 -2.96 5.41
C GLU A 213 -12.67 -2.40 5.80
N HIS A 214 -12.63 -1.20 6.37
CA HIS A 214 -11.37 -0.59 6.79
C HIS A 214 -11.39 -0.21 8.26
N PHE A 215 -10.28 -0.48 8.94
CA PHE A 215 -9.91 0.30 10.11
C PHE A 215 -9.49 1.70 9.66
N ILE A 216 -9.95 2.74 10.36
CA ILE A 216 -9.49 4.12 10.16
C ILE A 216 -9.11 4.76 11.49
N MET A 217 -8.12 5.64 11.44
CA MET A 217 -7.77 6.54 12.54
C MET A 217 -7.71 7.97 12.00
N TYR A 218 -8.31 8.90 12.73
CA TYR A 218 -8.39 10.30 12.34
C TYR A 218 -8.22 11.22 13.54
N GLN A 219 -7.80 12.45 13.26
CA GLN A 219 -7.76 13.52 14.25
C GLN A 219 -9.00 14.41 14.07
N LYS A 220 -9.78 14.55 15.13
CA LYS A 220 -10.89 15.51 15.18
C LYS A 220 -10.32 16.92 15.11
N GLN A 221 -10.95 17.76 14.31
CA GLN A 221 -10.62 19.18 14.24
C GLN A 221 -11.67 19.99 15.01
N GLN A 222 -11.25 21.09 15.63
CA GLN A 222 -12.18 22.00 16.30
C GLN A 222 -12.95 22.83 15.26
N GLY A 223 -13.95 23.62 15.68
CA GLY A 223 -14.59 24.60 14.79
C GLY A 223 -15.44 24.05 13.64
N GLY A 224 -15.80 22.76 13.65
CA GLY A 224 -16.64 22.15 12.61
C GLY A 224 -15.90 21.75 11.32
N TYR A 225 -14.56 21.80 11.32
CA TYR A 225 -13.75 21.32 10.20
C TYR A 225 -13.84 19.80 10.04
N SER A 226 -13.66 19.33 8.80
CA SER A 226 -13.57 17.90 8.50
C SER A 226 -12.41 17.25 9.25
N PRO A 227 -12.60 16.05 9.85
CA PRO A 227 -11.53 15.33 10.52
C PRO A 227 -10.37 15.03 9.57
N LEU A 228 -9.14 15.06 10.09
CA LEU A 228 -7.94 14.69 9.34
C LEU A 228 -7.78 13.17 9.37
N LEU A 229 -7.87 12.51 8.21
CA LEU A 229 -7.58 11.08 8.11
C LEU A 229 -6.08 10.86 8.27
N LEU A 230 -5.69 10.07 9.27
CA LEU A 230 -4.29 9.82 9.61
C LEU A 230 -3.83 8.41 9.23
N SER A 231 -4.71 7.42 9.31
CA SER A 231 -4.37 6.08 8.84
C SER A 231 -5.59 5.27 8.44
N SER A 232 -5.33 4.26 7.63
CA SER A 232 -6.32 3.30 7.17
C SER A 232 -5.66 1.95 6.91
N ALA A 233 -6.37 0.86 7.19
CA ALA A 233 -5.96 -0.50 6.87
C ALA A 233 -7.15 -1.33 6.42
N LEU A 234 -7.02 -2.03 5.29
CA LEU A 234 -8.06 -2.91 4.76
C LEU A 234 -8.12 -4.18 5.61
N ILE A 235 -9.32 -4.53 6.05
CA ILE A 235 -9.64 -5.74 6.79
C ILE A 235 -10.35 -6.70 5.84
N GLN A 236 -9.74 -7.86 5.60
CA GLN A 236 -10.37 -8.93 4.84
C GLN A 236 -10.79 -10.05 5.77
N ARG A 237 -12.09 -10.22 5.99
CA ARG A 237 -12.62 -11.28 6.85
C ARG A 237 -12.43 -12.65 6.19
N TRP A 238 -12.58 -13.72 6.97
CA TRP A 238 -12.48 -15.09 6.45
C TRP A 238 -13.34 -15.38 5.21
N GLY A 239 -14.52 -14.77 5.08
CA GLY A 239 -15.35 -14.91 3.88
C GLY A 239 -14.62 -14.52 2.57
N GLN A 240 -13.56 -13.71 2.67
CA GLN A 240 -12.75 -13.21 1.56
C GLN A 240 -11.36 -13.88 1.50
N HIS A 241 -11.13 -15.00 2.19
CA HIS A 241 -9.81 -15.66 2.27
C HIS A 241 -9.21 -16.06 0.92
N ASN A 242 -10.03 -16.27 -0.11
CA ASN A 242 -9.56 -16.52 -1.48
C ASN A 242 -8.85 -15.32 -2.11
N ASN A 243 -9.04 -14.12 -1.55
CA ASN A 243 -8.43 -12.87 -2.02
C ASN A 243 -7.33 -12.39 -1.06
N TRP A 244 -6.90 -13.23 -0.11
CA TRP A 244 -5.88 -12.83 0.86
C TRP A 244 -4.50 -12.82 0.23
N LEU A 245 -3.81 -11.70 0.37
CA LEU A 245 -2.49 -11.46 -0.21
C LEU A 245 -1.45 -12.44 0.33
N THR A 246 -1.57 -12.84 1.59
CA THR A 246 -0.70 -13.82 2.27
C THR A 246 -0.60 -15.12 1.47
N PHE A 247 -1.66 -15.53 0.77
CA PHE A 247 -1.69 -16.80 0.04
C PHE A 247 -1.56 -16.66 -1.47
N GLU A 248 -1.26 -15.46 -1.97
CA GLU A 248 -0.98 -15.23 -3.37
C GLU A 248 0.34 -15.89 -3.79
N HIS A 249 0.43 -16.35 -5.04
CA HIS A 249 1.60 -17.06 -5.55
C HIS A 249 2.92 -16.30 -5.38
N PHE A 250 2.87 -14.96 -5.42
CA PHE A 250 4.04 -14.11 -5.16
C PHE A 250 4.70 -14.40 -3.80
N PHE A 251 3.89 -14.71 -2.78
CA PHE A 251 4.36 -14.96 -1.42
C PHE A 251 4.61 -16.46 -1.11
N GLN A 252 4.48 -17.34 -2.10
CA GLN A 252 4.63 -18.79 -1.95
C GLN A 252 5.79 -19.37 -2.77
N THR A 253 6.69 -18.51 -3.24
CA THR A 253 7.86 -18.92 -4.04
C THR A 253 8.93 -19.59 -3.20
N GLU A 254 9.87 -20.27 -3.85
CA GLU A 254 11.04 -20.91 -3.22
C GLU A 254 11.99 -19.93 -2.50
N ASN A 255 11.83 -18.61 -2.71
CA ASN A 255 12.62 -17.60 -2.00
C ASN A 255 12.14 -17.37 -0.55
N TRP A 256 10.97 -17.90 -0.19
CA TRP A 256 10.41 -17.83 1.16
C TRP A 256 10.87 -19.01 2.02
N THR A 257 11.22 -18.71 3.28
CA THR A 257 11.70 -19.70 4.25
C THR A 257 10.74 -19.80 5.43
N LEU A 258 10.34 -21.02 5.80
CA LEU A 258 9.55 -21.26 7.01
C LEU A 258 10.36 -20.94 8.27
N THR A 259 9.74 -20.25 9.22
CA THR A 259 10.37 -19.84 10.50
C THR A 259 9.73 -20.51 11.71
N LEU A 260 9.00 -21.61 11.52
CA LEU A 260 8.26 -22.30 12.58
C LEU A 260 9.18 -22.86 13.67
N SER A 261 8.73 -22.76 14.91
CA SER A 261 9.34 -23.38 16.09
C SER A 261 8.26 -24.05 16.94
N ASN A 262 8.65 -24.96 17.85
CA ASN A 262 7.71 -25.61 18.77
C ASN A 262 6.91 -24.59 19.59
N GLU A 263 7.56 -23.51 20.05
CA GLU A 263 6.91 -22.43 20.79
C GLU A 263 5.84 -21.71 19.95
N LYS A 264 6.15 -21.41 18.68
CA LYS A 264 5.20 -20.81 17.75
C LYS A 264 4.01 -21.74 17.54
N ILE A 265 4.24 -23.03 17.29
CA ILE A 265 3.18 -24.01 17.10
C ILE A 265 2.29 -24.12 18.34
N GLN A 266 2.88 -24.19 19.54
CA GLN A 266 2.12 -24.18 20.79
C GLN A 266 1.30 -22.90 20.97
N THR A 267 1.82 -21.75 20.54
CA THR A 267 1.08 -20.48 20.56
C THR A 267 -0.15 -20.55 19.65
N LEU A 268 -0.01 -21.07 18.43
CA LEU A 268 -1.13 -21.27 17.51
C LEU A 268 -2.18 -22.20 18.12
N GLU A 269 -1.79 -23.31 18.72
CA GLU A 269 -2.72 -24.25 19.37
C GLU A 269 -3.45 -23.64 20.57
N LYS A 270 -2.72 -22.94 21.45
CA LYS A 270 -3.27 -22.30 22.65
C LYS A 270 -4.24 -21.17 22.34
N SER A 271 -4.18 -20.59 21.13
CA SER A 271 -5.11 -19.54 20.72
C SER A 271 -6.58 -20.01 20.67
N GLY A 272 -6.82 -21.31 20.49
CA GLY A 272 -8.17 -21.85 20.28
C GLY A 272 -8.75 -21.58 18.89
N VAL A 273 -8.11 -20.73 18.07
CA VAL A 273 -8.49 -20.47 16.68
C VAL A 273 -8.08 -21.64 15.78
N PHE A 274 -6.89 -22.19 16.01
CA PHE A 274 -6.35 -23.31 15.24
C PHE A 274 -6.61 -24.65 15.93
N SER A 275 -6.49 -25.74 15.18
CA SER A 275 -6.72 -27.07 15.70
C SER A 275 -5.57 -27.56 16.58
N ASN A 276 -5.85 -28.37 17.60
CA ASN A 276 -4.80 -28.97 18.44
C ASN A 276 -4.01 -30.01 17.64
N ALA A 277 -2.81 -30.36 18.12
CA ALA A 277 -1.88 -31.28 17.45
C ALA A 277 -1.48 -30.80 16.04
N LEU A 278 -1.22 -29.50 15.89
CA LEU A 278 -0.87 -28.84 14.63
C LEU A 278 0.31 -29.51 13.94
N ILE A 279 1.33 -29.94 14.69
CA ILE A 279 2.53 -30.60 14.16
C ILE A 279 2.14 -31.77 13.22
N SER A 280 1.09 -32.52 13.56
CA SER A 280 0.63 -33.66 12.76
C SER A 280 -0.23 -33.30 11.55
N LYS A 281 -0.66 -32.04 11.43
CA LYS A 281 -1.63 -31.56 10.43
C LYS A 281 -1.04 -30.58 9.42
N ILE A 282 0.04 -29.89 9.79
CA ILE A 282 0.72 -28.95 8.90
C ILE A 282 1.72 -29.68 8.02
N ASN A 283 1.81 -29.28 6.75
CA ASN A 283 2.74 -29.82 5.78
C ASN A 283 3.85 -28.80 5.51
N THR A 284 5.07 -29.07 5.97
CA THR A 284 6.20 -28.13 5.85
C THR A 284 7.10 -28.39 4.63
N THR A 285 6.66 -29.19 3.65
CA THR A 285 7.48 -29.53 2.47
C THR A 285 7.68 -28.35 1.50
N SER A 286 6.74 -27.41 1.47
CA SER A 286 6.83 -26.15 0.72
C SER A 286 5.96 -25.10 1.39
N ILE A 287 6.16 -23.82 1.06
CA ILE A 287 5.37 -22.70 1.61
C ILE A 287 3.89 -22.84 1.22
N GLU A 288 3.61 -23.09 -0.06
CA GLU A 288 2.24 -23.32 -0.55
C GLU A 288 1.52 -24.44 0.21
N ARG A 289 2.19 -25.59 0.40
CA ARG A 289 1.61 -26.72 1.14
C ARG A 289 1.42 -26.40 2.61
N PHE A 290 2.33 -25.64 3.19
CA PHE A 290 2.24 -25.17 4.56
C PHE A 290 1.03 -24.28 4.74
N ASP A 291 0.90 -23.22 3.95
CA ASP A 291 -0.21 -22.28 4.00
C ASP A 291 -1.56 -22.99 3.86
N TYR A 292 -1.69 -23.82 2.83
CA TYR A 292 -2.90 -24.59 2.57
C TYR A 292 -3.25 -25.52 3.74
N SER A 293 -2.26 -26.20 4.31
CA SER A 293 -2.46 -27.08 5.46
C SER A 293 -2.82 -26.30 6.73
N LEU A 294 -2.18 -25.16 7.00
CA LEU A 294 -2.45 -24.29 8.14
C LEU A 294 -3.87 -23.73 8.08
N LEU A 295 -4.29 -23.24 6.91
CA LEU A 295 -5.65 -22.75 6.68
C LEU A 295 -6.72 -23.79 7.03
N LYS A 296 -6.49 -25.06 6.66
CA LYS A 296 -7.40 -26.17 7.01
C LYS A 296 -7.52 -26.42 8.51
N THR A 297 -6.55 -25.97 9.30
CA THR A 297 -6.59 -26.15 10.76
C THR A 297 -7.41 -25.10 11.49
N ILE A 298 -7.87 -24.04 10.82
CA ILE A 298 -8.66 -22.98 11.44
C ILE A 298 -10.06 -23.49 11.80
N LYS A 299 -10.34 -23.55 13.10
CA LYS A 299 -11.64 -23.91 13.67
C LYS A 299 -12.59 -22.70 13.72
N GLN A 300 -12.07 -21.56 14.17
CA GLN A 300 -12.86 -20.35 14.41
C GLN A 300 -12.74 -19.36 13.25
N LYS A 301 -13.34 -19.69 12.11
CA LYS A 301 -13.25 -18.90 10.88
C LYS A 301 -13.61 -17.42 11.07
N ASN A 302 -14.67 -17.12 11.84
CA ASN A 302 -15.13 -15.74 12.07
C ASN A 302 -14.17 -14.90 12.95
N ALA A 303 -13.21 -15.54 13.62
CA ALA A 303 -12.21 -14.88 14.45
C ALA A 303 -10.92 -14.54 13.69
N VAL A 304 -10.87 -14.80 12.37
CA VAL A 304 -9.67 -14.63 11.55
C VAL A 304 -9.92 -13.60 10.46
N CYS A 305 -8.94 -12.73 10.26
CA CYS A 305 -8.88 -11.78 9.15
C CYS A 305 -7.46 -11.69 8.60
N GLU A 306 -7.33 -11.04 7.44
CA GLU A 306 -6.09 -10.47 6.97
C GLU A 306 -6.15 -8.94 7.06
N ILE A 307 -5.04 -8.33 7.44
CA ILE A 307 -4.86 -6.88 7.39
C ILE A 307 -3.83 -6.56 6.32
N ILE A 308 -4.23 -5.78 5.32
CA ILE A 308 -3.34 -5.30 4.26
C ILE A 308 -3.45 -3.79 4.07
N ARG A 309 -2.47 -3.23 3.35
CA ARG A 309 -2.45 -1.82 2.94
C ARG A 309 -2.63 -0.85 4.12
N MET A 310 -1.93 -1.10 5.22
CA MET A 310 -1.91 -0.17 6.35
C MET A 310 -1.12 1.08 5.98
N ALA A 311 -1.82 2.13 5.56
CA ALA A 311 -1.23 3.41 5.20
C ALA A 311 -1.32 4.39 6.37
N ILE A 312 -0.27 5.18 6.58
CA ILE A 312 -0.22 6.27 7.57
C ILE A 312 0.14 7.57 6.88
N SER A 313 -0.49 8.66 7.30
CA SER A 313 -0.26 10.01 6.78
C SER A 313 -0.16 11.00 7.93
N GLY A 314 0.58 12.07 7.70
CA GLY A 314 0.88 13.07 8.72
C GLY A 314 2.19 13.77 8.45
N PRO A 315 2.51 14.83 9.22
CA PRO A 315 3.82 15.46 9.16
C PRO A 315 4.94 14.45 9.44
N GLN A 316 6.05 14.54 8.71
CA GLN A 316 7.16 13.59 8.79
C GLN A 316 7.65 13.33 10.23
N ILE A 317 7.71 14.39 11.04
CA ILE A 317 8.13 14.34 12.46
C ILE A 317 7.20 13.46 13.32
N LYS A 318 5.92 13.33 12.94
CA LYS A 318 4.89 12.63 13.72
C LYS A 318 4.57 11.23 13.16
N LEU A 319 5.08 10.84 11.99
CA LEU A 319 4.76 9.55 11.37
C LEU A 319 5.03 8.35 12.29
N ASN A 320 6.14 8.34 13.04
CA ASN A 320 6.43 7.24 13.98
C ASN A 320 5.41 7.17 15.13
N TYR A 321 4.92 8.33 15.59
CA TYR A 321 3.88 8.39 16.62
C TYR A 321 2.53 7.91 16.08
N ILE A 322 2.17 8.35 14.88
CA ILE A 322 0.95 7.93 14.17
C ILE A 322 1.00 6.43 13.89
N LEU A 323 2.15 5.87 13.50
CA LEU A 323 2.34 4.43 13.35
C LEU A 323 2.08 3.68 14.65
N TYR A 324 2.67 4.14 15.76
CA TYR A 324 2.45 3.55 17.07
C TYR A 324 0.96 3.56 17.46
N LEU A 325 0.28 4.71 17.32
CA LEU A 325 -1.14 4.84 17.63
C LEU A 325 -1.99 3.95 16.72
N THR A 326 -1.66 3.88 15.43
CA THR A 326 -2.36 3.03 14.45
C THR A 326 -2.29 1.57 14.88
N LEU A 327 -1.09 1.05 15.16
CA LEU A 327 -0.93 -0.35 15.61
C LEU A 327 -1.67 -0.62 16.93
N LYS A 328 -1.62 0.32 17.87
CA LYS A 328 -2.32 0.24 19.15
C LYS A 328 -3.83 0.17 18.97
N TYR A 329 -4.42 1.14 18.26
CA TYR A 329 -5.87 1.23 18.13
C TYR A 329 -6.44 0.19 17.17
N LEU A 330 -5.70 -0.18 16.13
CA LEU A 330 -6.06 -1.29 15.25
C LEU A 330 -6.20 -2.59 16.06
N THR A 331 -5.17 -2.97 16.83
CA THR A 331 -5.21 -4.23 17.59
C THR A 331 -6.26 -4.23 18.69
N VAL A 332 -6.49 -3.10 19.36
CA VAL A 332 -7.60 -2.92 20.30
C VAL A 332 -8.94 -3.13 19.57
N LYS A 333 -9.16 -2.43 18.47
CA LYS A 333 -10.45 -2.47 17.76
C LYS A 333 -10.74 -3.84 17.17
N LEU A 334 -9.74 -4.53 16.60
CA LEU A 334 -9.88 -5.90 16.10
C LEU A 334 -10.27 -6.86 17.22
N ALA A 335 -9.62 -6.76 18.39
CA ALA A 335 -9.96 -7.57 19.55
C ALA A 335 -11.39 -7.29 20.06
N ASP A 336 -11.80 -6.02 20.08
CA ASP A 336 -13.14 -5.60 20.52
C ASP A 336 -14.25 -6.14 19.61
N ILE A 337 -14.01 -6.24 18.30
CA ILE A 337 -14.97 -6.81 17.33
C ILE A 337 -14.86 -8.33 17.16
N GLY A 338 -14.08 -9.00 18.03
CA GLY A 338 -13.98 -10.45 18.07
C GLY A 338 -13.05 -11.09 17.04
N LEU A 339 -12.23 -10.31 16.34
CA LEU A 339 -11.16 -10.84 15.49
C LEU A 339 -9.96 -11.15 16.38
N GLU A 340 -9.65 -12.43 16.56
CA GLU A 340 -8.61 -12.90 17.48
C GLU A 340 -7.24 -13.03 16.79
N VAL A 341 -7.23 -13.31 15.48
CA VAL A 341 -6.02 -13.51 14.68
C VAL A 341 -6.09 -12.66 13.42
N ALA A 342 -5.05 -11.86 13.20
CA ALA A 342 -4.84 -11.08 11.99
C ALA A 342 -3.60 -11.58 11.25
N TYR A 343 -3.79 -12.07 10.01
CA TYR A 343 -2.70 -12.30 9.07
C TYR A 343 -2.14 -10.97 8.59
N THR A 344 -0.81 -10.88 8.53
CA THR A 344 -0.09 -9.66 8.14
C THR A 344 1.17 -10.01 7.35
N ILE A 345 1.50 -9.13 6.40
CA ILE A 345 2.80 -9.10 5.73
C ILE A 345 3.51 -7.83 6.19
N VAL A 346 4.68 -7.98 6.81
CA VAL A 346 5.40 -6.87 7.44
C VAL A 346 6.86 -6.86 7.00
N GLU A 347 7.29 -5.75 6.40
CA GLU A 347 8.70 -5.50 6.06
C GLU A 347 9.33 -4.42 6.96
N GLN A 348 8.50 -3.52 7.50
CA GLN A 348 9.00 -2.34 8.21
C GLN A 348 9.78 -2.72 9.49
N PRO A 349 11.10 -2.43 9.57
CA PRO A 349 11.93 -2.90 10.67
C PRO A 349 11.51 -2.38 12.05
N SER A 350 10.89 -1.21 12.15
CA SER A 350 10.37 -0.69 13.43
C SER A 350 9.27 -1.58 14.01
N ILE A 351 8.31 -1.99 13.18
CA ILE A 351 7.20 -2.87 13.57
C ILE A 351 7.76 -4.23 13.99
N LEU A 352 8.61 -4.84 13.16
CA LEU A 352 9.19 -6.16 13.44
C LEU A 352 10.04 -6.16 14.71
N ASN A 353 10.87 -5.14 14.92
CA ASN A 353 11.66 -5.02 16.15
C ASN A 353 10.76 -4.86 17.38
N PHE A 354 9.65 -4.13 17.27
CA PHE A 354 8.69 -4.06 18.36
C PHE A 354 8.03 -5.42 18.63
N TYR A 355 7.55 -6.13 17.60
CA TYR A 355 6.96 -7.46 17.73
C TYR A 355 7.92 -8.48 18.36
N CYS A 356 9.18 -8.52 17.93
CA CYS A 356 10.19 -9.35 18.57
C CYS A 356 10.37 -8.97 20.04
N SER A 357 10.47 -7.68 20.36
CA SER A 357 10.70 -7.24 21.75
C SER A 357 9.57 -7.59 22.72
N VAL A 358 8.34 -7.74 22.23
CA VAL A 358 7.18 -8.08 23.08
C VAL A 358 7.00 -9.59 23.18
N ASN A 359 7.45 -10.34 22.17
CA ASN A 359 7.59 -11.79 22.25
C ASN A 359 8.61 -12.20 23.31
N ASP A 360 9.77 -11.52 23.38
CA ASP A 360 10.82 -11.80 24.37
C ASP A 360 10.33 -11.67 25.84
N ASP A 361 9.33 -10.81 26.07
CA ASP A 361 8.73 -10.59 27.40
C ASP A 361 7.55 -11.54 27.68
N SER A 362 7.11 -12.33 26.70
CA SER A 362 5.86 -13.10 26.77
C SER A 362 6.08 -14.49 27.34
N ILE A 363 5.41 -14.78 28.47
CA ILE A 363 5.59 -16.04 29.21
C ILE A 363 4.66 -17.16 28.70
N LYS A 364 3.52 -16.83 28.09
CA LYS A 364 2.44 -17.80 27.80
C LYS A 364 2.07 -17.94 26.32
N THR A 365 1.85 -16.80 25.64
CA THR A 365 1.33 -16.72 24.28
C THR A 365 2.06 -15.59 23.60
N LEU A 366 2.72 -15.86 22.48
CA LEU A 366 3.41 -14.84 21.70
C LEU A 366 2.38 -13.89 21.07
N PRO A 367 2.47 -12.57 21.27
CA PRO A 367 1.59 -11.60 20.61
C PRO A 367 1.73 -11.59 19.09
N TYR A 368 2.90 -11.96 18.57
CA TYR A 368 3.16 -12.09 17.15
C TYR A 368 3.85 -13.42 16.84
N VAL A 369 3.43 -14.11 15.79
CA VAL A 369 4.08 -15.32 15.29
C VAL A 369 4.45 -15.12 13.83
N SER A 370 5.75 -15.02 13.52
CA SER A 370 6.20 -15.13 12.13
C SER A 370 6.08 -16.57 11.64
N LEU A 371 5.52 -16.73 10.45
CA LEU A 371 5.33 -18.00 9.76
C LEU A 371 6.44 -18.22 8.74
N CYS A 372 6.65 -17.23 7.87
CA CYS A 372 7.62 -17.29 6.77
C CYS A 372 8.40 -15.97 6.67
N GLU A 373 9.59 -16.01 6.09
CA GLU A 373 10.40 -14.83 5.80
C GLU A 373 11.04 -14.90 4.41
N GLN A 374 11.24 -13.75 3.79
CA GLN A 374 12.01 -13.60 2.56
C GLN A 374 12.92 -12.37 2.70
N LYS A 375 14.21 -12.52 2.34
CA LYS A 375 15.11 -11.36 2.19
C LYS A 375 14.78 -10.61 0.91
N VAL A 376 14.58 -9.30 1.01
CA VAL A 376 14.32 -8.45 -0.14
C VAL A 376 15.64 -8.25 -0.90
N GLU A 377 15.67 -8.68 -2.16
CA GLU A 377 16.86 -8.65 -3.00
C GLU A 377 17.41 -7.23 -3.14
N GLY A 378 18.74 -7.08 -3.07
CA GLY A 378 19.40 -5.78 -3.15
C GLY A 378 19.26 -4.90 -1.90
N THR A 379 18.65 -5.39 -0.82
CA THR A 379 18.49 -4.63 0.43
C THR A 379 18.87 -5.45 1.67
N ASP A 380 18.97 -4.78 2.82
CA ASP A 380 19.09 -5.41 4.14
C ASP A 380 17.72 -5.70 4.79
N LEU A 381 16.63 -5.55 4.04
CA LEU A 381 15.27 -5.75 4.53
C LEU A 381 14.84 -7.20 4.40
N THR A 382 13.94 -7.61 5.30
CA THR A 382 13.33 -8.93 5.30
C THR A 382 11.83 -8.75 5.48
N THR A 383 11.07 -9.29 4.56
CA THR A 383 9.62 -9.32 4.60
C THR A 383 9.18 -10.57 5.36
N TYR A 384 8.26 -10.40 6.31
CA TYR A 384 7.72 -11.49 7.11
C TYR A 384 6.23 -11.67 6.84
N GLN A 385 5.82 -12.91 6.64
CA GLN A 385 4.43 -13.30 6.84
C GLN A 385 4.26 -13.71 8.30
N GLY A 386 3.19 -13.24 8.94
CA GLY A 386 2.95 -13.56 10.33
C GLY A 386 1.52 -13.31 10.80
N LEU A 387 1.29 -13.72 12.03
CA LEU A 387 0.02 -13.63 12.73
C LEU A 387 0.17 -12.70 13.92
N VAL A 388 -0.69 -11.70 13.98
CA VAL A 388 -0.88 -10.90 15.19
C VAL A 388 -2.06 -11.49 15.97
N PHE A 389 -1.79 -11.91 17.19
CA PHE A 389 -2.84 -12.27 18.15
C PHE A 389 -3.37 -10.99 18.79
N THR A 390 -4.55 -10.56 18.36
CA THR A 390 -5.06 -9.20 18.63
C THR A 390 -5.25 -8.93 20.11
N ARG A 391 -5.79 -9.88 20.87
CA ARG A 391 -5.97 -9.74 22.33
C ARG A 391 -4.63 -9.61 23.07
N PRO A 392 -3.68 -10.56 22.99
CA PRO A 392 -2.35 -10.40 23.58
C PRO A 392 -1.66 -9.09 23.15
N MET A 393 -1.69 -8.76 21.86
CA MET A 393 -1.05 -7.55 21.34
C MET A 393 -1.71 -6.27 21.87
N SER A 394 -3.05 -6.25 21.97
CA SER A 394 -3.78 -5.10 22.53
C SER A 394 -3.45 -4.87 24.01
N GLN A 395 -3.24 -5.94 24.79
CA GLN A 395 -2.84 -5.84 26.20
C GLN A 395 -1.43 -5.24 26.32
N VAL A 396 -0.51 -5.67 25.46
CA VAL A 396 0.83 -5.07 25.35
C VAL A 396 0.72 -3.57 25.04
N PHE A 397 -0.08 -3.17 24.05
CA PHE A 397 -0.23 -1.77 23.68
C PHE A 397 -0.96 -0.91 24.73
N LYS A 398 -1.88 -1.49 25.51
CA LYS A 398 -2.53 -0.80 26.64
C LYS A 398 -1.54 -0.39 27.72
N LEU A 399 -0.49 -1.20 27.94
CA LEU A 399 0.55 -0.96 28.95
C LEU A 399 1.81 -0.27 28.39
N CYS A 400 1.94 -0.17 27.06
CA CYS A 400 3.12 0.39 26.40
C CYS A 400 2.88 1.84 25.99
N SER A 401 3.63 2.78 26.57
CA SER A 401 3.64 4.18 26.10
C SER A 401 4.42 4.33 24.79
N PHE A 402 4.26 5.46 24.08
CA PHE A 402 5.08 5.75 22.90
C PHE A 402 6.58 5.81 23.22
N ARG A 403 6.94 6.27 24.41
CA ARG A 403 8.33 6.28 24.88
C ARG A 403 8.88 4.86 25.02
N ASP A 404 8.08 3.96 25.58
CA ASP A 404 8.49 2.56 25.78
C ASP A 404 8.57 1.80 24.46
N TYR A 405 7.62 2.06 23.54
CA TYR A 405 7.66 1.57 22.17
C TYR A 405 9.00 1.90 21.49
N ASN A 406 9.43 3.16 21.54
CA ASN A 406 10.71 3.58 20.94
C ASN A 406 11.92 2.94 21.64
N LYS A 407 11.92 2.88 22.97
CA LYS A 407 13.01 2.24 23.74
C LYS A 407 13.20 0.77 23.34
N ARG A 408 12.09 0.03 23.21
CA ARG A 408 12.08 -1.37 22.80
C ARG A 408 12.69 -1.58 21.41
N ILE A 409 12.28 -0.77 20.43
CA ILE A 409 12.83 -0.81 19.07
C ILE A 409 14.34 -0.54 19.07
N ILE A 410 14.78 0.48 19.80
CA ILE A 410 16.21 0.84 19.89
C ILE A 410 17.02 -0.29 20.51
N ARG A 411 16.52 -0.94 21.57
CA ARG A 411 17.18 -2.08 22.22
C ARG A 411 17.39 -3.23 21.24
N MET A 412 16.35 -3.63 20.50
CA MET A 412 16.44 -4.72 19.52
C MET A 412 17.44 -4.40 18.40
N ARG A 413 17.45 -3.15 17.92
CA ARG A 413 18.42 -2.70 16.90
C ARG A 413 19.86 -2.81 17.41
N LYS A 414 20.13 -2.49 18.68
CA LYS A 414 21.46 -2.62 19.27
C LYS A 414 21.88 -4.09 19.39
N GLN A 415 20.99 -4.96 19.86
CA GLN A 415 21.27 -6.40 20.00
C GLN A 415 21.61 -7.04 18.65
N LYS A 416 20.84 -6.74 17.59
CA LYS A 416 21.13 -7.23 16.23
C LYS A 416 22.52 -6.80 15.73
N LYS A 417 22.92 -5.55 15.98
CA LYS A 417 24.26 -5.06 15.60
C LYS A 417 25.39 -5.77 16.35
N THR A 418 25.16 -6.17 17.59
CA THR A 418 26.15 -6.92 18.38
C THR A 418 26.24 -8.37 17.91
N SER A 419 25.11 -9.03 17.59
CA SER A 419 25.09 -10.41 17.08
C SER A 419 25.68 -10.57 15.68
N THR A 420 25.69 -9.53 14.84
CA THR A 420 26.33 -9.57 13.51
C THR A 420 27.84 -9.30 13.56
N ARG A 421 28.37 -8.86 14.72
CA ARG A 421 29.81 -8.59 14.93
C ARG A 421 30.54 -9.70 15.69
N ALA A 422 29.80 -10.63 16.27
CA ALA A 422 30.31 -11.87 16.85
C ALA A 422 30.20 -12.98 15.81
#